data_AF-A0A6C0K0J7-F1
#
_entry.id   AF-A0A6C0K0J7-F1
#
_cell.length_a   1.000
_cell.length_b   1.000
_cell.length_c   1.000
_cell.angle_alpha   90.00
_cell.angle_beta   90.00
_cell.angle_gamma   90.00
#
_symmetry.space_group_name_H-M   'P 1'
#
loop_
_entity.id
_entity.type
_entity.pdbx_description
1 polymer ?
#
loop_
_entity_poly.entity_id
_entity_poly.type
_entity_poly.pdbx_seq_one_letter_code
_entity_poly.pdbx_strand_id
1 'polypeptide(L)'
;MSREHLYPSATANSVTITKEGVLTRVSNEFIKSVQSYTIPNTVKKIGKNAFARCGNLKSITFSEGLQYIDEKAFYLCKSLITVNLPKSLVLIGDYAFALCVKLQTVKIGKNVKEIGLNAFAMCSSLQSFNVSTKNENFVNDAYGCLIDNVKKTLLQYPIKREPVDTSYTIPKNITTIGSNAFRSCKTLKLVNLENVTIIQDNAFAYCTNLVKVNKFDKVIKIGDSSFYKCMFLEGMVNIALVKSIGDQAFYDCAKINSDGPLVVPATMNKIGKSAFFNCRSINRVLIYGGEIGDNAFACDSKISFNKQKHGKTLQRVLIGTHVSLGNRVFEKQTKLVSIFFYSIPTQAGSVDQININNLTSAFDNPSYKRLLKIYGPSPIINDLIFNHVFKSSSAEYENQQIKNIRFYVAY
;
A
#
# COMPACT_ATOMS: atom_id res chain seq x y z
N MET A 1 40.52 -43.45 -34.47
CA MET A 1 40.13 -43.09 -33.10
C MET A 1 39.47 -41.72 -33.12
N SER A 2 38.16 -41.68 -33.35
CA SER A 2 37.36 -40.45 -33.36
C SER A 2 36.80 -40.19 -31.96
N ARG A 3 37.18 -39.06 -31.35
CA ARG A 3 36.49 -38.49 -30.18
C ARG A 3 35.52 -37.43 -30.68
N GLU A 4 34.29 -37.84 -30.99
CA GLU A 4 33.17 -36.92 -31.07
C GLU A 4 32.55 -36.78 -29.67
N HIS A 5 32.77 -35.63 -29.04
CA HIS A 5 31.99 -35.20 -27.89
C HIS A 5 30.61 -34.76 -28.38
N LEU A 6 29.67 -35.71 -28.44
CA LEU A 6 28.23 -35.40 -28.55
C LEU A 6 27.77 -34.72 -27.25
N TYR A 7 27.65 -33.39 -27.26
CA TYR A 7 26.67 -32.72 -26.43
C TYR A 7 25.29 -33.02 -27.03
N PRO A 8 24.33 -33.58 -26.28
CA PRO A 8 22.99 -33.78 -26.82
C PRO A 8 22.41 -32.39 -27.08
N SER A 9 22.02 -32.15 -28.34
CA SER A 9 21.29 -30.95 -28.73
C SER A 9 20.10 -30.80 -27.79
N ALA A 10 20.04 -29.71 -27.03
CA ALA A 10 18.89 -29.39 -26.22
C ALA A 10 17.67 -29.35 -27.15
N THR A 11 16.77 -30.34 -27.02
CA THR A 11 15.58 -30.43 -27.86
C THR A 11 14.77 -29.14 -27.70
N ALA A 12 14.42 -28.53 -28.83
CA ALA A 12 13.48 -27.42 -28.86
C ALA A 12 12.23 -27.85 -28.07
N ASN A 13 11.86 -27.10 -27.04
CA ASN A 13 10.76 -27.38 -26.11
C ASN A 13 10.99 -28.48 -25.05
N SER A 14 12.20 -28.56 -24.47
CA SER A 14 12.46 -29.48 -23.34
C SER A 14 11.90 -29.00 -21.97
N VAL A 15 11.61 -29.97 -21.10
CA VAL A 15 11.17 -29.82 -19.70
C VAL A 15 12.07 -30.67 -18.81
N THR A 16 12.54 -30.14 -17.68
CA THR A 16 13.43 -30.85 -16.76
C THR A 16 12.70 -31.29 -15.49
N ILE A 17 12.64 -32.60 -15.26
CA ILE A 17 12.03 -33.23 -14.09
C ILE A 17 13.10 -34.06 -13.37
N THR A 18 13.25 -33.88 -12.06
CA THR A 18 14.18 -34.68 -11.25
C THR A 18 13.63 -36.07 -10.95
N LYS A 19 14.48 -36.99 -10.47
CA LYS A 19 14.04 -38.35 -10.08
C LYS A 19 13.01 -38.33 -8.96
N GLU A 20 13.02 -37.30 -8.13
CA GLU A 20 12.09 -37.08 -7.01
C GLU A 20 10.75 -36.48 -7.45
N GLY A 21 10.55 -36.26 -8.76
CA GLY A 21 9.31 -35.69 -9.30
C GLY A 21 9.20 -34.18 -9.15
N VAL A 22 10.32 -33.46 -9.18
CA VAL A 22 10.33 -31.98 -9.17
C VAL A 22 10.51 -31.47 -10.60
N LEU A 23 9.50 -30.74 -11.11
CA LEU A 23 9.62 -30.02 -12.38
C LEU A 23 10.31 -28.67 -12.11
N THR A 24 11.57 -28.57 -12.51
CA THR A 24 12.45 -27.45 -12.12
C THR A 24 12.49 -26.31 -13.12
N ARG A 25 12.46 -26.63 -14.42
CA ARG A 25 12.58 -25.65 -15.50
C ARG A 25 11.98 -26.16 -16.80
N VAL A 26 11.60 -25.22 -17.65
CA VAL A 26 11.32 -25.44 -19.07
C VAL A 26 12.31 -24.62 -19.92
N SER A 27 12.58 -25.07 -21.15
CA SER A 27 13.49 -24.38 -22.07
C SER A 27 12.96 -23.02 -22.55
N ASN A 28 13.84 -22.14 -23.03
CA ASN A 28 13.44 -20.83 -23.57
C ASN A 28 12.47 -20.94 -24.75
N GLU A 29 12.67 -21.92 -25.64
CA GLU A 29 11.76 -22.15 -26.76
C GLU A 29 10.38 -22.63 -26.29
N PHE A 30 10.33 -23.41 -25.20
CA PHE A 30 9.09 -23.78 -24.55
C PHE A 30 8.34 -22.54 -24.04
N ILE A 31 9.03 -21.65 -23.31
CA ILE A 31 8.45 -20.40 -22.77
C ILE A 31 7.82 -19.55 -23.87
N LYS A 32 8.47 -19.46 -25.03
CA LYS A 32 8.02 -18.65 -26.17
C LYS A 32 6.82 -19.25 -26.91
N SER A 33 6.69 -20.57 -26.95
CA SER A 33 5.77 -21.23 -27.89
C SER A 33 4.60 -21.97 -27.22
N VAL A 34 4.77 -22.43 -25.98
CA VAL A 34 3.79 -23.31 -25.33
C VAL A 34 2.42 -22.63 -25.19
N GLN A 35 1.37 -23.31 -25.67
CA GLN A 35 -0.01 -22.87 -25.48
C GLN A 35 -0.77 -23.73 -24.47
N SER A 36 -0.42 -25.00 -24.37
CA SER A 36 -0.96 -25.93 -23.38
C SER A 36 0.11 -26.93 -22.96
N TYR A 37 0.03 -27.42 -21.72
CA TYR A 37 0.92 -28.46 -21.23
C TYR A 37 0.24 -29.36 -20.21
N THR A 38 0.51 -30.66 -20.28
CA THR A 38 0.09 -31.65 -19.29
C THR A 38 1.30 -32.05 -18.45
N ILE A 39 1.24 -31.75 -17.16
CA ILE A 39 2.27 -32.11 -16.19
C ILE A 39 2.23 -33.63 -15.98
N PRO A 40 3.34 -34.36 -16.16
CA PRO A 40 3.37 -35.81 -15.95
C PRO A 40 2.97 -36.20 -14.53
N ASN A 41 2.24 -37.31 -14.38
CA ASN A 41 1.73 -37.79 -13.08
C ASN A 41 2.81 -38.13 -12.04
N THR A 42 4.06 -38.30 -12.47
CA THR A 42 5.22 -38.49 -11.59
C THR A 42 5.62 -37.21 -10.85
N VAL A 43 5.18 -36.04 -11.31
CA VAL A 43 5.52 -34.76 -10.71
C VAL A 43 4.71 -34.53 -9.43
N LYS A 44 5.42 -34.31 -8.33
CA LYS A 44 4.89 -33.96 -7.00
C LYS A 44 5.07 -32.49 -6.66
N LYS A 45 5.98 -31.80 -7.36
CA LYS A 45 6.32 -30.41 -7.10
C LYS A 45 6.68 -29.66 -8.39
N ILE A 46 6.17 -28.45 -8.53
CA ILE A 46 6.60 -27.48 -9.54
C ILE A 46 7.50 -26.47 -8.85
N GLY A 47 8.76 -26.43 -9.28
CA GLY A 47 9.81 -25.64 -8.66
C GLY A 47 9.69 -24.14 -8.96
N LYS A 48 10.49 -23.37 -8.22
CA LYS A 48 10.56 -21.92 -8.32
C LYS A 48 10.82 -21.47 -9.76
N ASN A 49 10.00 -20.54 -10.25
CA ASN A 49 10.03 -19.99 -11.61
C ASN A 49 9.88 -21.00 -12.77
N ALA A 50 9.49 -22.25 -12.53
CA ALA A 50 9.58 -23.31 -13.55
C ALA A 50 8.86 -23.01 -14.87
N PHE A 51 7.70 -22.35 -14.83
CA PHE A 51 6.93 -21.86 -15.98
C PHE A 51 6.82 -20.33 -16.00
N ALA A 52 7.69 -19.62 -15.28
CA ALA A 52 7.62 -18.16 -15.25
C ALA A 52 7.76 -17.59 -16.66
N ARG A 53 6.90 -16.62 -16.98
CA ARG A 53 6.85 -15.88 -18.25
C ARG A 53 6.46 -16.73 -19.47
N CYS A 54 5.86 -17.92 -19.28
CA CYS A 54 5.17 -18.66 -20.34
C CYS A 54 3.90 -17.90 -20.80
N GLY A 55 4.11 -16.75 -21.46
CA GLY A 55 3.07 -15.77 -21.73
C GLY A 55 1.99 -16.25 -22.71
N ASN A 56 2.29 -17.28 -23.49
CA ASN A 56 1.37 -17.92 -24.44
C ASN A 56 0.61 -19.12 -23.85
N LEU A 57 0.98 -19.58 -22.64
CA LEU A 57 0.33 -20.71 -21.98
C LEU A 57 -1.11 -20.33 -21.62
N LYS A 58 -2.08 -20.96 -22.27
CA LYS A 58 -3.52 -20.74 -22.09
C LYS A 58 -4.13 -21.71 -21.08
N SER A 59 -3.63 -22.95 -21.05
CA SER A 59 -4.11 -24.00 -20.17
C SER A 59 -2.97 -24.88 -19.66
N ILE A 60 -3.17 -25.42 -18.46
CA ILE A 60 -2.27 -26.41 -17.87
C ILE A 60 -3.10 -27.47 -17.17
N THR A 61 -2.73 -28.74 -17.39
CA THR A 61 -3.28 -29.88 -16.67
C THR A 61 -2.25 -30.34 -15.66
N PHE A 62 -2.59 -30.30 -14.38
CA PHE A 62 -1.68 -30.71 -13.31
C PHE A 62 -1.72 -32.23 -13.08
N SER A 63 -0.63 -32.76 -12.53
CA SER A 63 -0.58 -34.12 -11.99
C SER A 63 -1.56 -34.27 -10.82
N GLU A 64 -2.27 -35.39 -10.74
CA GLU A 64 -3.14 -35.73 -9.61
C GLU A 64 -2.37 -35.84 -8.28
N GLY A 65 -1.06 -36.13 -8.33
CA GLY A 65 -0.17 -36.24 -7.17
C GLY A 65 0.60 -34.96 -6.83
N LEU A 66 0.33 -33.83 -7.52
CA LEU A 66 1.04 -32.58 -7.29
C LEU A 66 0.68 -31.95 -5.93
N GLN A 67 1.67 -31.81 -5.06
CA GLN A 67 1.51 -31.29 -3.69
C GLN A 67 1.98 -29.84 -3.54
N TYR A 68 2.96 -29.40 -4.35
CA TYR A 68 3.61 -28.11 -4.16
C TYR A 68 3.74 -27.32 -5.47
N ILE A 69 3.32 -26.06 -5.46
CA ILE A 69 3.63 -25.07 -6.49
C ILE A 69 4.45 -23.97 -5.82
N ASP A 70 5.74 -23.90 -6.11
CA ASP A 70 6.67 -22.98 -5.43
C ASP A 70 6.55 -21.52 -5.93
N GLU A 71 7.33 -20.64 -5.28
CA GLU A 71 7.45 -19.22 -5.60
C GLU A 71 7.55 -18.98 -7.12
N LYS A 72 6.69 -18.09 -7.63
CA LYS A 72 6.69 -17.63 -9.03
C LYS A 72 6.60 -18.73 -10.09
N ALA A 73 6.18 -19.95 -9.74
CA ALA A 73 6.11 -21.07 -10.68
C ALA A 73 5.40 -20.74 -12.00
N PHE A 74 4.33 -19.94 -11.98
CA PHE A 74 3.56 -19.46 -13.13
C PHE A 74 3.50 -17.93 -13.22
N TYR A 75 4.49 -17.24 -12.65
CA TYR A 75 4.56 -15.78 -12.69
C TYR A 75 4.54 -15.27 -14.12
N LEU A 76 3.71 -14.26 -14.45
CA LEU A 76 3.59 -13.68 -15.80
C LEU A 76 3.12 -14.68 -16.89
N CYS A 77 2.41 -15.76 -16.56
CA CYS A 77 1.67 -16.57 -17.54
C CYS A 77 0.42 -15.83 -18.02
N LYS A 78 0.61 -14.75 -18.78
CA LYS A 78 -0.43 -13.75 -19.11
C LYS A 78 -1.64 -14.32 -19.86
N SER A 79 -1.49 -15.42 -20.59
CA SER A 79 -2.58 -16.03 -21.34
C SER A 79 -3.36 -17.09 -20.56
N LEU A 80 -2.94 -17.45 -19.35
CA LEU A 80 -3.53 -18.52 -18.57
C LEU A 80 -4.94 -18.11 -18.10
N ILE A 81 -5.96 -18.85 -18.52
CA ILE A 81 -7.37 -18.47 -18.32
C ILE A 81 -7.96 -19.14 -17.07
N THR A 82 -7.70 -20.44 -16.92
CA THR A 82 -8.23 -21.25 -15.82
C THR A 82 -7.11 -22.11 -15.23
N VAL A 83 -7.17 -22.28 -13.91
CA VAL A 83 -6.23 -23.10 -13.15
C VAL A 83 -7.06 -24.06 -12.29
N ASN A 84 -7.15 -25.31 -12.73
CA ASN A 84 -7.80 -26.38 -11.98
C ASN A 84 -6.77 -27.06 -11.08
N LEU A 85 -6.62 -26.55 -9.86
CA LEU A 85 -5.65 -27.10 -8.90
C LEU A 85 -6.03 -28.54 -8.50
N PRO A 86 -5.05 -29.46 -8.40
CA PRO A 86 -5.31 -30.85 -8.07
C PRO A 86 -5.71 -31.03 -6.60
N LYS A 87 -6.46 -32.10 -6.31
CA LYS A 87 -6.98 -32.37 -4.95
C LYS A 87 -5.87 -32.60 -3.91
N SER A 88 -4.70 -33.05 -4.33
CA SER A 88 -3.54 -33.32 -3.48
C SER A 88 -2.72 -32.08 -3.13
N LEU A 89 -3.02 -30.92 -3.73
CA LEU A 89 -2.24 -29.71 -3.54
C LEU A 89 -2.31 -29.22 -2.08
N VAL A 90 -1.14 -28.94 -1.53
CA VAL A 90 -0.94 -28.48 -0.14
C VAL A 90 -0.52 -27.02 -0.11
N LEU A 91 0.35 -26.59 -1.02
CA LEU A 91 0.99 -25.27 -0.98
C LEU A 91 0.98 -24.58 -2.35
N ILE A 92 0.65 -23.30 -2.32
CA ILE A 92 0.85 -22.35 -3.42
C ILE A 92 1.82 -21.27 -2.91
N GLY A 93 2.99 -21.15 -3.51
CA GLY A 93 4.04 -20.26 -3.04
C GLY A 93 3.83 -18.80 -3.40
N ASP A 94 4.73 -17.96 -2.89
CA ASP A 94 4.70 -16.52 -3.11
C ASP A 94 4.71 -16.18 -4.60
N TYR A 95 3.83 -15.26 -5.01
CA TYR A 95 3.68 -14.81 -6.41
C TYR A 95 3.47 -15.95 -7.44
N ALA A 96 3.07 -17.16 -7.02
CA ALA A 96 3.02 -18.34 -7.90
C ALA A 96 2.23 -18.11 -9.20
N PHE A 97 1.12 -17.38 -9.15
CA PHE A 97 0.28 -17.00 -10.29
C PHE A 97 0.15 -15.47 -10.45
N ALA A 98 1.07 -14.68 -9.88
CA ALA A 98 0.99 -13.24 -9.99
C ALA A 98 1.16 -12.80 -11.45
N LEU A 99 0.41 -11.76 -11.84
CA LEU A 99 0.34 -11.22 -13.22
C LEU A 99 -0.16 -12.23 -14.27
N CYS A 100 -0.88 -13.28 -13.88
CA CYS A 100 -1.71 -14.07 -14.79
C CYS A 100 -2.97 -13.28 -15.17
N VAL A 101 -2.79 -12.26 -16.01
CA VAL A 101 -3.81 -11.21 -16.24
C VAL A 101 -5.13 -11.71 -16.82
N LYS A 102 -5.14 -12.86 -17.50
CA LYS A 102 -6.35 -13.51 -18.04
C LYS A 102 -6.96 -14.56 -17.10
N LEU A 103 -6.37 -14.83 -15.95
CA LEU A 103 -6.88 -15.82 -15.00
C LEU A 103 -8.23 -15.36 -14.45
N GLN A 104 -9.29 -16.12 -14.71
CA GLN A 104 -10.66 -15.75 -14.38
C GLN A 104 -11.15 -16.40 -13.10
N THR A 105 -10.90 -17.69 -12.92
CA THR A 105 -11.37 -18.46 -11.77
C THR A 105 -10.27 -19.35 -11.22
N VAL A 106 -10.25 -19.49 -9.90
CA VAL A 106 -9.32 -20.37 -9.19
C VAL A 106 -10.11 -21.22 -8.20
N LYS A 107 -9.94 -22.53 -8.29
CA LYS A 107 -10.54 -23.50 -7.36
C LYS A 107 -9.52 -23.89 -6.30
N ILE A 108 -9.79 -23.60 -5.04
CA ILE A 108 -8.93 -23.95 -3.90
C ILE A 108 -9.47 -25.22 -3.23
N GLY A 109 -8.69 -26.31 -3.27
CA GLY A 109 -9.07 -27.60 -2.72
C GLY A 109 -9.04 -27.63 -1.19
N LYS A 110 -9.71 -28.63 -0.58
CA LYS A 110 -9.79 -28.81 0.89
C LYS A 110 -8.42 -28.98 1.59
N ASN A 111 -7.42 -29.47 0.87
CA ASN A 111 -6.11 -29.83 1.43
C ASN A 111 -5.08 -28.70 1.36
N VAL A 112 -5.41 -27.56 0.74
CA VAL A 112 -4.50 -26.41 0.66
C VAL A 112 -4.36 -25.80 2.05
N LYS A 113 -3.13 -25.82 2.56
CA LYS A 113 -2.75 -25.32 3.89
C LYS A 113 -2.06 -23.98 3.84
N GLU A 114 -1.42 -23.66 2.71
CA GLU A 114 -0.66 -22.43 2.56
C GLU A 114 -0.87 -21.81 1.18
N ILE A 115 -1.12 -20.50 1.20
CA ILE A 115 -1.11 -19.63 0.03
C ILE A 115 -0.17 -18.48 0.36
N GLY A 116 0.91 -18.40 -0.40
CA GLY A 116 1.99 -17.44 -0.23
C GLY A 116 1.57 -16.01 -0.53
N LEU A 117 2.42 -15.09 -0.10
CA LEU A 117 2.25 -13.67 -0.31
C LEU A 117 2.06 -13.36 -1.79
N ASN A 118 1.02 -12.59 -2.13
CA ASN A 118 0.74 -12.12 -3.48
C ASN A 118 0.60 -13.24 -4.53
N ALA A 119 0.26 -14.48 -4.14
CA ALA A 119 0.16 -15.62 -5.05
C ALA A 119 -0.72 -15.34 -6.29
N PHE A 120 -1.75 -14.51 -6.17
CA PHE A 120 -2.67 -14.13 -7.25
C PHE A 120 -2.70 -12.62 -7.52
N ALA A 121 -1.66 -11.90 -7.11
CA ALA A 121 -1.62 -10.45 -7.27
C ALA A 121 -1.68 -10.04 -8.76
N MET A 122 -2.46 -8.99 -9.05
CA MET A 122 -2.61 -8.43 -10.39
C MET A 122 -3.18 -9.40 -11.44
N CYS A 123 -3.93 -10.42 -11.03
CA CYS A 123 -4.81 -11.20 -11.92
C CYS A 123 -6.04 -10.34 -12.31
N SER A 124 -5.87 -9.44 -13.27
CA SER A 124 -6.85 -8.40 -13.61
C SER A 124 -8.16 -8.88 -14.24
N SER A 125 -8.23 -10.14 -14.66
CA SER A 125 -9.46 -10.79 -15.15
C SER A 125 -10.17 -11.65 -14.11
N LEU A 126 -9.67 -11.68 -12.86
CA LEU A 126 -10.18 -12.57 -11.84
C LEU A 126 -11.61 -12.18 -11.43
N GLN A 127 -12.51 -13.15 -11.54
CA GLN A 127 -13.94 -13.02 -11.27
C GLN A 127 -14.31 -13.61 -9.91
N SER A 128 -13.71 -14.73 -9.52
CA SER A 128 -13.95 -15.34 -8.21
C SER A 128 -12.89 -16.37 -7.82
N PHE A 129 -12.79 -16.60 -6.52
CA PHE A 129 -12.24 -17.82 -5.94
C PHE A 129 -13.38 -18.75 -5.52
N ASN A 130 -13.21 -20.04 -5.79
CA ASN A 130 -14.09 -21.10 -5.32
C ASN A 130 -13.32 -21.96 -4.34
N VAL A 131 -13.48 -21.69 -3.04
CA VAL A 131 -12.80 -22.42 -1.98
C VAL A 131 -13.71 -23.55 -1.51
N SER A 132 -13.14 -24.75 -1.33
CA SER A 132 -13.88 -25.88 -0.77
C SER A 132 -14.42 -25.54 0.62
N THR A 133 -15.69 -25.84 0.88
CA THR A 133 -16.32 -25.68 2.20
C THR A 133 -15.69 -26.55 3.30
N LYS A 134 -14.86 -27.52 2.92
CA LYS A 134 -14.07 -28.37 3.82
C LYS A 134 -12.63 -27.88 4.03
N ASN A 135 -12.24 -26.75 3.44
CA ASN A 135 -10.92 -26.17 3.70
C ASN A 135 -10.94 -25.47 5.07
N GLU A 136 -10.03 -25.85 5.96
CA GLU A 136 -9.97 -25.34 7.33
C GLU A 136 -9.23 -23.98 7.44
N ASN A 137 -8.39 -23.65 6.46
CA ASN A 137 -7.53 -22.47 6.49
C ASN A 137 -8.08 -21.29 5.68
N PHE A 138 -8.68 -21.58 4.53
CA PHE A 138 -9.14 -20.58 3.58
C PHE A 138 -10.64 -20.69 3.35
N VAL A 139 -11.25 -19.54 3.09
CA VAL A 139 -12.65 -19.42 2.68
C VAL A 139 -12.78 -18.40 1.56
N ASN A 140 -13.93 -18.39 0.88
CA ASN A 140 -14.36 -17.24 0.11
C ASN A 140 -15.67 -16.68 0.63
N ASP A 141 -15.84 -15.37 0.50
CA ASP A 141 -17.11 -14.72 0.81
C ASP A 141 -18.08 -14.78 -0.39
N ALA A 142 -19.25 -14.15 -0.25
CA ALA A 142 -20.26 -14.05 -1.31
C ALA A 142 -19.79 -13.25 -2.54
N TYR A 143 -18.72 -12.47 -2.41
CA TYR A 143 -18.08 -11.71 -3.49
C TYR A 143 -16.98 -12.52 -4.18
N GLY A 144 -16.71 -13.74 -3.72
CA GLY A 144 -15.65 -14.61 -4.23
C GLY A 144 -14.25 -14.19 -3.79
N CYS A 145 -14.11 -13.38 -2.74
CA CYS A 145 -12.80 -12.93 -2.23
C CYS A 145 -12.06 -14.07 -1.54
N LEU A 146 -10.76 -14.21 -1.79
CA LEU A 146 -9.94 -15.19 -1.07
C LEU A 146 -9.55 -14.65 0.31
N ILE A 147 -9.84 -15.42 1.35
CA ILE A 147 -9.62 -15.07 2.74
C ILE A 147 -8.83 -16.18 3.44
N ASP A 148 -7.77 -15.80 4.15
CA ASP A 148 -7.11 -16.63 5.16
C ASP A 148 -7.86 -16.47 6.49
N ASN A 149 -8.63 -17.50 6.86
CA ASN A 149 -9.46 -17.48 8.06
C ASN A 149 -8.66 -17.73 9.34
N VAL A 150 -7.44 -18.25 9.25
CA VAL A 150 -6.55 -18.42 10.41
C VAL A 150 -5.90 -17.09 10.75
N LYS A 151 -5.30 -16.43 9.75
CA LYS A 151 -4.63 -15.14 9.90
C LYS A 151 -5.58 -13.94 9.86
N LYS A 152 -6.90 -14.18 9.73
CA LYS A 152 -7.93 -13.13 9.62
C LYS A 152 -7.60 -12.08 8.55
N THR A 153 -7.12 -12.55 7.39
CA THR A 153 -6.58 -11.71 6.32
C THR A 153 -7.36 -11.88 5.02
N LEU A 154 -7.84 -10.78 4.43
CA LEU A 154 -8.34 -10.79 3.05
C LEU A 154 -7.15 -10.75 2.10
N LEU A 155 -6.92 -11.84 1.36
CA LEU A 155 -5.74 -12.03 0.52
C LEU A 155 -5.92 -11.43 -0.87
N GLN A 156 -7.09 -11.60 -1.50
CA GLN A 156 -7.31 -11.15 -2.87
C GLN A 156 -8.79 -10.89 -3.16
N TYR A 157 -9.09 -9.68 -3.62
CA TYR A 157 -10.38 -9.28 -4.17
C TYR A 157 -10.41 -9.56 -5.69
N PRO A 158 -11.48 -10.18 -6.24
CA PRO A 158 -11.63 -10.40 -7.67
C PRO A 158 -12.11 -9.12 -8.39
N ILE A 159 -11.23 -8.48 -9.15
CA ILE A 159 -11.47 -7.15 -9.74
C ILE A 159 -12.54 -7.17 -10.86
N LYS A 160 -12.77 -8.34 -11.49
CA LYS A 160 -13.73 -8.54 -12.58
C LYS A 160 -14.93 -9.39 -12.17
N ARG A 161 -15.26 -9.45 -10.88
CA ARG A 161 -16.45 -10.15 -10.40
C ARG A 161 -17.73 -9.60 -11.03
N GLU A 162 -18.71 -10.47 -11.18
CA GLU A 162 -20.07 -10.15 -11.63
C GLU A 162 -21.09 -10.54 -10.54
N PRO A 163 -22.08 -9.68 -10.22
CA PRO A 163 -22.24 -8.32 -10.74
C PRO A 163 -21.13 -7.38 -10.24
N VAL A 164 -20.80 -6.36 -11.04
CA VAL A 164 -19.81 -5.34 -10.64
C VAL A 164 -20.40 -4.41 -9.58
N ASP A 165 -20.05 -4.63 -8.31
CA ASP A 165 -20.36 -3.68 -7.24
C ASP A 165 -19.31 -2.58 -7.14
N THR A 166 -19.78 -1.38 -6.80
CA THR A 166 -18.93 -0.20 -6.54
C THR A 166 -18.65 0.01 -5.06
N SER A 167 -19.18 -0.86 -4.20
CA SER A 167 -18.95 -0.83 -2.76
C SER A 167 -18.64 -2.22 -2.23
N TYR A 168 -17.81 -2.30 -1.19
CA TYR A 168 -17.49 -3.56 -0.53
C TYR A 168 -17.35 -3.37 0.98
N THR A 169 -17.87 -4.33 1.73
CA THR A 169 -17.74 -4.36 3.20
C THR A 169 -16.86 -5.53 3.58
N ILE A 170 -15.74 -5.24 4.22
CA ILE A 170 -14.81 -6.26 4.72
C ILE A 170 -15.54 -7.09 5.77
N PRO A 171 -15.50 -8.44 5.73
CA PRO A 171 -16.17 -9.26 6.73
C PRO A 171 -15.68 -8.96 8.15
N LYS A 172 -16.61 -8.92 9.12
CA LYS A 172 -16.31 -8.46 10.50
C LYS A 172 -15.21 -9.26 11.21
N ASN A 173 -14.98 -10.51 10.83
CA ASN A 173 -13.93 -11.34 11.42
C ASN A 173 -12.52 -11.03 10.86
N ILE A 174 -12.39 -10.15 9.87
CA ILE A 174 -11.12 -9.81 9.22
C ILE A 174 -10.50 -8.58 9.87
N THR A 175 -9.23 -8.71 10.24
CA THR A 175 -8.45 -7.66 10.89
C THR A 175 -7.32 -7.13 9.99
N THR A 176 -6.99 -7.86 8.91
CA THR A 176 -5.90 -7.50 8.00
C THR A 176 -6.36 -7.49 6.54
N ILE A 177 -6.00 -6.44 5.81
CA ILE A 177 -6.07 -6.41 4.36
C ILE A 177 -4.69 -6.73 3.81
N GLY A 178 -4.60 -7.83 3.07
CA GLY A 178 -3.36 -8.36 2.53
C GLY A 178 -2.72 -7.47 1.46
N SER A 179 -1.41 -7.66 1.24
CA SER A 179 -0.71 -6.95 0.19
C SER A 179 -1.35 -7.16 -1.18
N ASN A 180 -1.43 -6.09 -1.97
CA ASN A 180 -2.07 -6.08 -3.30
C ASN A 180 -3.53 -6.57 -3.36
N ALA A 181 -4.21 -6.78 -2.23
CA ALA A 181 -5.52 -7.45 -2.19
C ALA A 181 -6.57 -6.80 -3.10
N PHE A 182 -6.58 -5.46 -3.18
CA PHE A 182 -7.45 -4.67 -4.05
C PHE A 182 -6.68 -3.90 -5.13
N ARG A 183 -5.38 -4.18 -5.35
CA ARG A 183 -4.55 -3.36 -6.24
C ARG A 183 -5.17 -3.23 -7.62
N SER A 184 -5.24 -2.00 -8.12
CA SER A 184 -5.83 -1.62 -9.41
C SER A 184 -7.33 -1.93 -9.53
N CYS A 185 -8.04 -2.06 -8.41
CA CYS A 185 -9.50 -2.14 -8.42
C CYS A 185 -10.10 -0.78 -8.77
N LYS A 186 -10.33 -0.56 -10.07
CA LYS A 186 -10.90 0.70 -10.60
C LYS A 186 -12.42 0.76 -10.55
N THR A 187 -13.09 -0.31 -10.11
CA THR A 187 -14.55 -0.36 -9.99
C THR A 187 -15.02 0.09 -8.60
N LEU A 188 -14.21 -0.17 -7.57
CA LEU A 188 -14.52 0.14 -6.19
C LEU A 188 -14.47 1.65 -5.93
N LYS A 189 -15.57 2.19 -5.41
CA LYS A 189 -15.74 3.58 -4.97
C LYS A 189 -15.79 3.72 -3.45
N LEU A 190 -16.29 2.71 -2.74
CA LEU A 190 -16.44 2.71 -1.30
C LEU A 190 -15.95 1.40 -0.70
N VAL A 191 -15.16 1.46 0.36
CA VAL A 191 -14.85 0.29 1.20
C VAL A 191 -15.18 0.55 2.67
N ASN A 192 -15.86 -0.38 3.33
CA ASN A 192 -16.12 -0.36 4.76
C ASN A 192 -15.17 -1.34 5.46
N LEU A 193 -14.34 -0.84 6.37
CA LEU A 193 -13.26 -1.62 6.99
C LEU A 193 -13.69 -2.49 8.18
N GLU A 194 -14.83 -2.23 8.80
CA GLU A 194 -15.37 -2.96 9.97
C GLU A 194 -14.41 -3.08 11.18
N ASN A 195 -13.56 -4.11 11.19
CA ASN A 195 -12.63 -4.46 12.27
C ASN A 195 -11.15 -4.49 11.81
N VAL A 196 -10.87 -3.99 10.60
CA VAL A 196 -9.50 -3.95 10.08
C VAL A 196 -8.62 -3.03 10.93
N THR A 197 -7.50 -3.59 11.40
CA THR A 197 -6.45 -2.90 12.14
C THR A 197 -5.16 -2.74 11.33
N ILE A 198 -4.96 -3.57 10.30
CA ILE A 198 -3.74 -3.56 9.48
C ILE A 198 -4.10 -3.51 7.99
N ILE A 199 -3.54 -2.54 7.28
CA ILE A 199 -3.59 -2.45 5.82
C ILE A 199 -2.17 -2.64 5.31
N GLN A 200 -1.91 -3.74 4.59
CA GLN A 200 -0.58 -4.08 4.09
C GLN A 200 -0.23 -3.36 2.78
N ASP A 201 1.00 -3.59 2.32
CA ASP A 201 1.60 -2.88 1.21
C ASP A 201 0.79 -3.02 -0.08
N ASN A 202 0.62 -1.91 -0.80
CA ASN A 202 -0.10 -1.84 -2.07
C ASN A 202 -1.57 -2.30 -2.02
N ALA A 203 -2.17 -2.50 -0.83
CA ALA A 203 -3.50 -3.08 -0.68
C ALA A 203 -4.55 -2.47 -1.61
N PHE A 204 -4.60 -1.14 -1.69
CA PHE A 204 -5.49 -0.36 -2.57
C PHE A 204 -4.72 0.48 -3.61
N ALA A 205 -3.45 0.16 -3.88
CA ALA A 205 -2.66 0.91 -4.86
C ALA A 205 -3.39 0.94 -6.22
N TYR A 206 -3.45 2.11 -6.86
CA TYR A 206 -4.12 2.35 -8.14
C TYR A 206 -5.63 2.07 -8.14
N CYS A 207 -6.29 2.03 -6.98
CA CYS A 207 -7.75 2.11 -6.90
C CYS A 207 -8.20 3.54 -7.20
N THR A 208 -8.07 3.94 -8.47
CA THR A 208 -8.18 5.35 -8.86
C THR A 208 -9.56 5.93 -8.63
N ASN A 209 -10.60 5.10 -8.65
CA ASN A 209 -12.00 5.49 -8.42
C ASN A 209 -12.46 5.33 -6.98
N LEU A 210 -11.60 4.90 -6.06
CA LEU A 210 -11.93 4.82 -4.64
C LEU A 210 -12.14 6.23 -4.10
N VAL A 211 -13.37 6.51 -3.67
CA VAL A 211 -13.81 7.81 -3.14
C VAL A 211 -13.75 7.81 -1.61
N LYS A 212 -14.17 6.73 -0.96
CA LYS A 212 -14.34 6.72 0.50
C LYS A 212 -13.90 5.41 1.14
N VAL A 213 -13.25 5.53 2.29
CA VAL A 213 -12.92 4.43 3.20
C VAL A 213 -13.60 4.72 4.54
N ASN A 214 -14.59 3.90 4.90
CA ASN A 214 -15.33 4.04 6.17
C ASN A 214 -14.76 3.13 7.25
N LYS A 215 -15.03 3.48 8.52
CA LYS A 215 -14.61 2.72 9.72
C LYS A 215 -13.08 2.60 9.84
N PHE A 216 -12.39 3.70 9.56
CA PHE A 216 -10.92 3.81 9.63
C PHE A 216 -10.39 3.93 11.07
N ASP A 217 -11.28 4.16 12.03
CA ASP A 217 -10.99 4.45 13.44
C ASP A 217 -10.21 3.35 14.18
N LYS A 218 -10.18 2.12 13.66
CA LYS A 218 -9.46 0.98 14.25
C LYS A 218 -8.11 0.70 13.61
N VAL A 219 -7.74 1.41 12.54
CA VAL A 219 -6.49 1.15 11.81
C VAL A 219 -5.30 1.56 12.67
N ILE A 220 -4.37 0.62 12.87
CA ILE A 220 -3.15 0.78 13.67
C ILE A 220 -1.92 0.85 12.75
N LYS A 221 -1.91 0.13 11.62
CA LYS A 221 -0.77 0.09 10.70
C LYS A 221 -1.19 0.22 9.25
N ILE A 222 -0.49 1.08 8.52
CA ILE A 222 -0.67 1.33 7.09
C ILE A 222 0.66 1.03 6.39
N GLY A 223 0.66 0.10 5.45
CA GLY A 223 1.84 -0.35 4.71
C GLY A 223 2.25 0.56 3.57
N ASP A 224 3.32 0.18 2.90
CA ASP A 224 3.92 0.95 1.82
C ASP A 224 2.99 1.01 0.62
N SER A 225 2.81 2.20 0.03
CA SER A 225 1.99 2.43 -1.15
C SER A 225 0.54 1.93 -1.02
N SER A 226 0.01 1.77 0.20
CA SER A 226 -1.27 1.11 0.46
C SER A 226 -2.45 1.77 -0.27
N PHE A 227 -2.46 3.10 -0.41
CA PHE A 227 -3.43 3.90 -1.15
C PHE A 227 -2.78 4.70 -2.29
N TYR A 228 -1.62 4.25 -2.78
CA TYR A 228 -0.88 4.91 -3.85
C TYR A 228 -1.79 5.21 -5.06
N LYS A 229 -1.88 6.48 -5.46
CA LYS A 229 -2.74 6.97 -6.57
C LYS A 229 -4.24 6.69 -6.40
N CYS A 230 -4.75 6.64 -5.17
CA CYS A 230 -6.18 6.77 -4.90
C CYS A 230 -6.61 8.24 -5.03
N MET A 231 -6.66 8.75 -6.27
CA MET A 231 -6.78 10.18 -6.57
C MET A 231 -8.13 10.81 -6.20
N PHE A 232 -9.20 10.02 -6.14
CA PHE A 232 -10.53 10.49 -5.74
C PHE A 232 -10.84 10.24 -4.26
N LEU A 233 -9.91 9.65 -3.50
CA LEU A 233 -10.10 9.36 -2.09
C LEU A 233 -10.23 10.68 -1.33
N GLU A 234 -11.39 10.90 -0.72
CA GLU A 234 -11.77 12.13 -0.04
C GLU A 234 -12.26 11.87 1.38
N GLY A 235 -12.48 12.95 2.12
CA GLY A 235 -12.89 12.92 3.52
C GLY A 235 -11.72 12.92 4.50
N MET A 236 -12.05 13.15 5.77
CA MET A 236 -11.09 13.21 6.87
C MET A 236 -10.51 11.82 7.15
N VAL A 237 -9.17 11.72 7.18
CA VAL A 237 -8.48 10.48 7.53
C VAL A 237 -8.16 10.52 9.03
N ASN A 238 -8.94 9.81 9.83
CA ASN A 238 -8.68 9.71 11.27
C ASN A 238 -7.51 8.75 11.52
N ILE A 239 -6.32 9.30 11.76
CA ILE A 239 -5.11 8.52 12.06
C ILE A 239 -4.76 8.46 13.56
N ALA A 240 -5.72 8.74 14.46
CA ALA A 240 -5.46 8.85 15.89
C ALA A 240 -4.83 7.59 16.53
N LEU A 241 -5.22 6.39 16.08
CA LEU A 241 -4.68 5.11 16.57
C LEU A 241 -3.53 4.55 15.73
N VAL A 242 -3.24 5.15 14.57
CA VAL A 242 -2.20 4.67 13.66
C VAL A 242 -0.84 4.86 14.34
N LYS A 243 0.03 3.85 14.26
CA LYS A 243 1.40 3.84 14.81
C LYS A 243 2.48 3.96 13.75
N SER A 244 2.18 3.53 12.53
CA SER A 244 3.11 3.67 11.40
C SER A 244 2.37 3.79 10.08
N ILE A 245 2.83 4.72 9.24
CA ILE A 245 2.42 4.90 7.85
C ILE A 245 3.62 4.63 6.96
N GLY A 246 3.48 3.70 6.01
CA GLY A 246 4.54 3.28 5.10
C GLY A 246 4.93 4.32 4.05
N ASP A 247 5.99 4.01 3.30
CA ASP A 247 6.49 4.83 2.21
C ASP A 247 5.44 4.95 1.11
N GLN A 248 5.21 6.17 0.61
CA GLN A 248 4.25 6.46 -0.46
C GLN A 248 2.80 6.03 -0.18
N ALA A 249 2.43 5.75 1.08
CA ALA A 249 1.14 5.18 1.46
C ALA A 249 -0.07 5.90 0.84
N PHE A 250 -0.07 7.23 0.83
CA PHE A 250 -1.11 8.10 0.24
C PHE A 250 -0.57 8.95 -0.93
N TYR A 251 0.50 8.51 -1.60
CA TYR A 251 1.09 9.26 -2.70
C TYR A 251 0.04 9.55 -3.79
N ASP A 252 -0.10 10.82 -4.18
CA ASP A 252 -1.06 11.32 -5.17
C ASP A 252 -2.55 11.10 -4.79
N CYS A 253 -2.85 10.96 -3.50
CA CYS A 253 -4.20 11.06 -2.96
C CYS A 253 -4.63 12.53 -2.88
N ALA A 254 -5.00 13.13 -4.01
CA ALA A 254 -5.17 14.58 -4.13
C ALA A 254 -6.32 15.16 -3.30
N LYS A 255 -7.32 14.35 -2.90
CA LYS A 255 -8.55 14.79 -2.24
C LYS A 255 -8.65 14.48 -0.74
N ILE A 256 -7.67 13.79 -0.15
CA ILE A 256 -7.77 13.39 1.25
C ILE A 256 -7.69 14.60 2.18
N ASN A 257 -8.41 14.49 3.31
CA ASN A 257 -8.35 15.40 4.43
C ASN A 257 -8.57 16.88 4.04
N SER A 258 -9.56 17.11 3.17
CA SER A 258 -10.06 18.46 2.82
C SER A 258 -10.69 19.19 4.00
N ASP A 259 -11.26 18.42 4.94
CA ASP A 259 -12.10 18.90 6.02
C ASP A 259 -11.28 18.94 7.31
N GLY A 260 -10.69 20.11 7.60
CA GLY A 260 -9.90 20.33 8.81
C GLY A 260 -8.43 19.94 8.67
N PRO A 261 -7.66 20.06 9.77
CA PRO A 261 -6.25 19.72 9.74
C PRO A 261 -6.02 18.20 9.80
N LEU A 262 -4.92 17.73 9.20
CA LEU A 262 -4.40 16.39 9.44
C LEU A 262 -3.65 16.41 10.77
N VAL A 263 -4.09 15.60 11.72
CA VAL A 263 -3.47 15.50 13.05
C VAL A 263 -2.64 14.22 13.12
N VAL A 264 -1.31 14.35 13.12
CA VAL A 264 -0.39 13.26 13.39
C VAL A 264 -0.19 13.16 14.91
N PRO A 265 -0.65 12.07 15.56
CA PRO A 265 -0.67 11.98 17.01
C PRO A 265 0.75 11.85 17.60
N ALA A 266 0.91 12.23 18.88
CA ALA A 266 2.19 12.07 19.59
C ALA A 266 2.63 10.60 19.68
N THR A 267 1.68 9.66 19.59
CA THR A 267 1.95 8.22 19.61
C THR A 267 2.35 7.65 18.23
N MET A 268 2.49 8.49 17.21
CA MET A 268 2.99 8.11 15.89
C MET A 268 4.48 7.75 16.00
N ASN A 269 4.87 6.56 15.53
CA ASN A 269 6.28 6.19 15.47
C ASN A 269 6.93 6.69 14.19
N LYS A 270 6.27 6.49 13.04
CA LYS A 270 6.86 6.80 11.72
C LYS A 270 5.82 7.15 10.66
N ILE A 271 6.14 8.16 9.86
CA ILE A 271 5.54 8.45 8.56
C ILE A 271 6.62 8.25 7.50
N GLY A 272 6.38 7.34 6.54
CA GLY A 272 7.35 6.97 5.53
C GLY A 272 7.68 8.06 4.52
N LYS A 273 8.71 7.80 3.72
CA LYS A 273 9.15 8.65 2.61
C LYS A 273 7.99 8.88 1.64
N SER A 274 7.74 10.14 1.30
CA SER A 274 6.71 10.55 0.35
C SER A 274 5.29 10.05 0.69
N ALA A 275 5.01 9.72 1.95
CA ALA A 275 3.74 9.11 2.37
C ALA A 275 2.51 9.92 1.95
N PHE A 276 2.56 11.25 2.04
CA PHE A 276 1.50 12.19 1.64
C PHE A 276 1.94 13.10 0.48
N PHE A 277 2.88 12.62 -0.35
CA PHE A 277 3.35 13.39 -1.49
C PHE A 277 2.21 13.66 -2.47
N ASN A 278 2.06 14.90 -2.94
CA ASN A 278 0.94 15.32 -3.78
C ASN A 278 -0.47 15.16 -3.15
N CYS A 279 -0.60 15.13 -1.83
CA CYS A 279 -1.90 15.23 -1.14
C CYS A 279 -2.41 16.67 -1.07
N ARG A 280 -2.93 17.17 -2.19
CA ARG A 280 -3.18 18.60 -2.44
C ARG A 280 -4.37 19.23 -1.72
N SER A 281 -5.19 18.44 -1.04
CA SER A 281 -6.32 18.93 -0.24
C SER A 281 -5.96 19.13 1.24
N ILE A 282 -4.81 18.60 1.67
CA ILE A 282 -4.29 18.80 3.04
C ILE A 282 -3.83 20.24 3.17
N ASN A 283 -4.67 21.12 3.72
CA ASN A 283 -4.33 22.53 3.89
C ASN A 283 -3.59 22.84 5.19
N ARG A 284 -3.72 21.97 6.21
CA ARG A 284 -3.14 22.17 7.54
C ARG A 284 -2.68 20.82 8.10
N VAL A 285 -1.50 20.82 8.72
CA VAL A 285 -0.95 19.62 9.39
C VAL A 285 -0.48 19.99 10.78
N LEU A 286 -0.88 19.21 11.78
CA LEU A 286 -0.37 19.27 13.15
C LEU A 286 0.41 17.98 13.42
N ILE A 287 1.71 18.10 13.65
CA ILE A 287 2.62 16.98 13.86
C ILE A 287 3.07 16.96 15.30
N TYR A 288 2.51 16.04 16.08
CA TYR A 288 2.79 15.93 17.51
C TYR A 288 3.85 14.87 17.84
N GLY A 289 4.15 13.93 16.93
CA GLY A 289 5.15 12.89 17.14
C GLY A 289 5.54 12.13 15.88
N GLY A 290 6.63 11.37 15.99
CA GLY A 290 7.12 10.43 14.99
C GLY A 290 8.35 10.88 14.19
N GLU A 291 8.96 9.91 13.51
CA GLU A 291 9.95 10.12 12.46
C GLU A 291 9.23 10.37 11.12
N ILE A 292 9.40 11.57 10.57
CA ILE A 292 8.76 12.00 9.33
C ILE A 292 9.76 11.86 8.18
N GLY A 293 9.52 10.91 7.28
CA GLY A 293 10.42 10.58 6.19
C GLY A 293 10.55 11.67 5.13
N ASP A 294 11.57 11.52 4.28
CA ASP A 294 11.87 12.45 3.20
C ASP A 294 10.65 12.74 2.32
N ASN A 295 10.44 14.00 1.95
CA ASN A 295 9.35 14.41 1.05
C ASN A 295 7.93 14.01 1.52
N ALA A 296 7.73 13.66 2.79
CA ALA A 296 6.47 13.09 3.28
C ALA A 296 5.25 13.95 2.93
N PHE A 297 5.37 15.27 2.99
CA PHE A 297 4.32 16.24 2.64
C PHE A 297 4.74 17.14 1.47
N ALA A 298 5.64 16.69 0.60
CA ALA A 298 6.08 17.48 -0.55
C ALA A 298 5.05 17.42 -1.70
N CYS A 299 5.20 18.29 -2.69
CA CYS A 299 4.39 18.21 -3.90
C CYS A 299 5.20 18.53 -5.16
N ASP A 300 4.79 18.00 -6.31
CA ASP A 300 5.34 18.40 -7.61
C ASP A 300 4.22 18.46 -8.65
N SER A 301 3.98 19.67 -9.16
CA SER A 301 2.94 19.93 -10.16
C SER A 301 3.25 19.35 -11.53
N LYS A 302 4.52 19.10 -11.86
CA LYS A 302 4.96 18.54 -13.15
C LYS A 302 4.77 17.02 -13.21
N ILE A 303 4.84 16.35 -12.07
CA ILE A 303 4.82 14.87 -11.98
C ILE A 303 3.41 14.34 -11.65
N SER A 304 2.47 15.22 -11.31
CA SER A 304 1.08 14.85 -11.05
C SER A 304 0.38 14.34 -12.32
N PHE A 305 -0.18 13.13 -12.23
CA PHE A 305 -0.80 12.45 -13.36
C PHE A 305 -2.01 13.19 -13.95
N ASN A 306 -2.70 13.99 -13.14
CA ASN A 306 -3.94 14.67 -13.57
C ASN A 306 -3.74 16.07 -14.17
N LYS A 307 -2.51 16.55 -14.39
CA LYS A 307 -2.21 17.93 -14.87
C LYS A 307 -2.99 19.05 -14.15
N GLN A 308 -3.60 18.78 -12.98
CA GLN A 308 -4.37 19.76 -12.26
C GLN A 308 -3.38 20.83 -11.78
N LYS A 309 -3.44 22.01 -12.40
CA LYS A 309 -2.54 23.14 -12.11
C LYS A 309 -2.88 23.84 -10.79
N HIS A 310 -3.96 23.46 -10.12
CA HIS A 310 -4.50 24.20 -8.99
C HIS A 310 -4.79 23.26 -7.82
N GLY A 311 -3.83 23.14 -6.91
CA GLY A 311 -4.03 22.53 -5.59
C GLY A 311 -3.52 23.49 -4.52
N LYS A 312 -4.37 23.82 -3.54
CA LYS A 312 -3.99 24.58 -2.34
C LYS A 312 -3.25 23.61 -1.41
N THR A 313 -1.96 23.39 -1.65
CA THR A 313 -1.27 22.15 -1.26
C THR A 313 -0.93 21.99 0.22
N LEU A 314 -0.66 23.09 0.93
CA LEU A 314 -0.44 23.16 2.38
C LEU A 314 -0.27 24.64 2.72
N GLN A 315 -0.95 25.13 3.75
CA GLN A 315 -0.89 26.54 4.16
C GLN A 315 -0.24 26.71 5.53
N ARG A 316 -0.54 25.82 6.49
CA ARG A 316 -0.04 25.95 7.86
C ARG A 316 0.44 24.62 8.39
N VAL A 317 1.57 24.65 9.09
CA VAL A 317 2.15 23.48 9.73
C VAL A 317 2.45 23.82 11.17
N LEU A 318 2.10 22.93 12.09
CA LEU A 318 2.55 22.94 13.47
C LEU A 318 3.33 21.66 13.75
N ILE A 319 4.50 21.79 14.39
CA ILE A 319 5.43 20.69 14.63
C ILE A 319 5.89 20.70 16.09
N GLY A 320 5.83 19.55 16.74
CA GLY A 320 6.33 19.33 18.09
C GLY A 320 7.85 19.26 18.12
N THR A 321 8.47 19.74 19.19
CA THR A 321 9.94 19.79 19.33
C THR A 321 10.64 18.43 19.30
N HIS A 322 9.95 17.35 19.63
CA HIS A 322 10.51 15.98 19.63
C HIS A 322 10.31 15.23 18.30
N VAL A 323 9.72 15.88 17.29
CA VAL A 323 9.50 15.29 15.97
C VAL A 323 10.81 15.25 15.18
N SER A 324 11.17 14.08 14.66
CA SER A 324 12.30 13.96 13.73
C SER A 324 11.81 14.21 12.30
N LEU A 325 12.45 15.13 11.58
CA LEU A 325 12.10 15.48 10.20
C LEU A 325 13.22 15.04 9.25
N GLY A 326 12.83 14.31 8.20
CA GLY A 326 13.70 13.97 7.08
C GLY A 326 13.94 15.16 6.15
N ASN A 327 14.56 14.87 5.01
CA ASN A 327 14.89 15.89 4.03
C ASN A 327 13.65 16.28 3.21
N ARG A 328 13.52 17.58 2.93
CA ARG A 328 12.56 18.11 1.95
C ARG A 328 11.11 17.72 2.26
N VAL A 329 10.78 17.53 3.55
CA VAL A 329 9.45 17.09 4.02
C VAL A 329 8.33 17.95 3.43
N PHE A 330 8.52 19.26 3.32
CA PHE A 330 7.55 20.21 2.79
C PHE A 330 8.00 20.83 1.44
N GLU A 331 8.81 20.12 0.66
CA GLU A 331 9.32 20.63 -0.61
C GLU A 331 8.19 21.08 -1.56
N LYS A 332 8.43 22.24 -2.22
CA LYS A 332 7.54 22.85 -3.25
C LYS A 332 6.13 23.19 -2.77
N GLN A 333 5.90 23.28 -1.47
CA GLN A 333 4.68 23.83 -0.88
C GLN A 333 4.59 25.35 -1.07
N THR A 334 4.18 25.79 -2.26
CA THR A 334 4.16 27.22 -2.66
C THR A 334 3.11 28.08 -1.95
N LYS A 335 2.15 27.46 -1.26
CA LYS A 335 1.08 28.14 -0.51
C LYS A 335 1.31 28.16 1.00
N LEU A 336 2.45 27.65 1.46
CA LEU A 336 2.81 27.66 2.87
C LEU A 336 2.99 29.12 3.33
N VAL A 337 2.23 29.51 4.35
CA VAL A 337 2.24 30.88 4.90
C VAL A 337 2.77 30.94 6.34
N SER A 338 2.80 29.81 7.04
CA SER A 338 3.22 29.77 8.44
C SER A 338 3.69 28.39 8.87
N ILE A 339 4.80 28.35 9.60
CA ILE A 339 5.30 27.14 10.27
C ILE A 339 5.46 27.49 11.75
N PHE A 340 4.83 26.69 12.59
CA PHE A 340 4.84 26.83 14.04
C PHE A 340 5.61 25.67 14.67
N PHE A 341 6.51 25.98 15.59
CA PHE A 341 7.10 24.98 16.49
C PHE A 341 6.49 25.15 17.88
N TYR A 342 6.16 24.04 18.52
CA TYR A 342 5.66 24.03 19.88
C TYR A 342 6.40 23.00 20.74
N SER A 343 6.71 23.40 21.97
CA SER A 343 7.32 22.55 22.99
C SER A 343 6.22 22.08 23.95
N ILE A 344 6.19 20.77 24.26
CA ILE A 344 5.38 20.25 25.36
C ILE A 344 6.20 20.47 26.65
N PRO A 345 5.62 21.05 27.72
CA PRO A 345 6.31 21.10 29.01
C PRO A 345 6.63 19.67 29.46
N THR A 346 7.91 19.35 29.59
CA THR A 346 8.31 18.10 30.26
C THR A 346 8.05 18.26 31.77
N GLN A 347 7.72 17.16 32.47
CA GLN A 347 7.52 17.18 33.93
C GLN A 347 8.76 17.66 34.72
N ALA A 348 9.92 17.81 34.07
CA ALA A 348 11.19 18.18 34.67
C ALA A 348 11.58 19.67 34.54
N GLY A 349 10.73 20.53 33.97
CA GLY A 349 11.04 21.97 33.86
C GLY A 349 12.20 22.31 32.91
N SER A 350 12.78 21.33 32.21
CA SER A 350 13.75 21.56 31.14
C SER A 350 13.02 21.81 29.82
N VAL A 351 13.15 23.04 29.30
CA VAL A 351 12.78 23.34 27.92
C VAL A 351 13.75 22.58 27.03
N ASP A 352 13.27 21.55 26.33
CA ASP A 352 14.06 20.93 25.26
C ASP A 352 14.42 22.04 24.28
N GLN A 353 15.73 22.37 24.21
CA GLN A 353 16.22 23.32 23.23
C GLN A 353 15.74 22.87 21.86
N ILE A 354 15.06 23.77 21.15
CA ILE A 354 14.57 23.52 19.80
C ILE A 354 15.80 23.21 18.97
N ASN A 355 15.93 21.96 18.50
CA ASN A 355 17.03 21.57 17.65
C ASN A 355 16.80 22.12 16.23
N ILE A 356 17.07 23.42 16.07
CA ILE A 356 16.90 24.21 14.84
C ILE A 356 17.74 23.62 13.70
N ASN A 357 18.82 22.87 13.99
CA ASN A 357 19.71 22.30 12.98
C ASN A 357 19.04 21.21 12.13
N ASN A 358 18.00 20.54 12.63
CA ASN A 358 17.19 19.60 11.84
C ASN A 358 16.18 20.30 10.90
N LEU A 359 16.03 21.62 10.98
CA LEU A 359 15.07 22.37 10.17
C LEU A 359 15.58 22.70 8.78
N THR A 360 16.89 22.89 8.60
CA THR A 360 17.44 23.37 7.32
C THR A 360 17.19 22.38 6.17
N SER A 361 17.31 21.07 6.42
CA SER A 361 17.10 20.07 5.37
C SER A 361 15.63 19.77 5.10
N ALA A 362 14.75 19.83 6.12
CA ALA A 362 13.30 19.68 5.97
C ALA A 362 12.67 20.85 5.20
N PHE A 363 13.25 22.06 5.35
CA PHE A 363 12.81 23.33 4.77
C PHE A 363 13.86 23.93 3.80
N ASP A 364 14.43 23.09 2.92
CA ASP A 364 15.50 23.47 1.98
C ASP A 364 15.09 24.53 0.91
N ASN A 365 13.90 25.11 1.03
CA ASN A 365 13.48 26.28 0.26
C ASN A 365 13.81 27.56 1.04
N PRO A 366 14.69 28.45 0.54
CA PRO A 366 15.05 29.69 1.22
C PRO A 366 13.86 30.58 1.61
N SER A 367 12.74 30.47 0.90
CA SER A 367 11.50 31.21 1.16
C SER A 367 10.85 30.83 2.50
N TYR A 368 11.07 29.60 2.99
CA TYR A 368 10.47 29.12 4.24
C TYR A 368 11.15 29.70 5.49
N LYS A 369 12.41 30.15 5.39
CA LYS A 369 13.11 30.78 6.52
C LYS A 369 12.35 31.99 7.08
N ARG A 370 11.64 32.72 6.22
CA ARG A 370 10.83 33.90 6.60
C ARG A 370 9.49 33.55 7.25
N LEU A 371 9.05 32.30 7.16
CA LEU A 371 7.75 31.83 7.66
C LEU A 371 7.84 31.15 9.03
N LEU A 372 9.06 30.89 9.50
CA LEU A 372 9.33 30.22 10.77
C LEU A 372 8.96 31.13 11.93
N LYS A 373 7.99 30.68 12.73
CA LYS A 373 7.66 31.29 14.03
C LYS A 373 7.80 30.23 15.11
N ILE A 374 8.59 30.56 16.13
CA ILE A 374 8.86 29.70 17.27
C ILE A 374 8.08 30.23 18.47
N TYR A 375 7.33 29.37 19.14
CA TYR A 375 6.57 29.73 20.33
C TYR A 375 7.02 28.88 21.53
N GLY A 376 7.14 29.52 22.69
CA GLY A 376 7.49 28.86 23.96
C GLY A 376 6.34 28.02 24.56
N PRO A 377 6.62 27.20 25.58
CA PRO A 377 5.70 26.19 26.12
C PRO A 377 4.58 26.76 27.03
N SER A 378 3.81 27.74 26.56
CA SER A 378 2.68 28.29 27.31
C SER A 378 1.36 27.58 26.96
N PRO A 379 0.63 27.00 27.95
CA PRO A 379 -0.67 26.36 27.72
C PRO A 379 -1.72 27.30 27.09
N ILE A 380 -1.71 28.58 27.47
CA ILE A 380 -2.61 29.60 26.91
C ILE A 380 -2.30 29.84 25.43
N ILE A 381 -1.02 29.87 25.07
CA ILE A 381 -0.59 30.00 23.68
C ILE A 381 -1.01 28.76 22.87
N ASN A 382 -1.02 27.57 23.47
CA ASN A 382 -1.45 26.34 22.81
C ASN A 382 -2.94 26.36 22.46
N ASP A 383 -3.81 26.74 23.40
CA ASP A 383 -5.24 26.85 23.14
C ASP A 383 -5.56 27.98 22.15
N LEU A 384 -4.84 29.10 22.21
CA LEU A 384 -5.00 30.21 21.26
C LEU A 384 -4.50 29.85 19.85
N ILE A 385 -3.34 29.21 19.71
CA ILE A 385 -2.84 28.76 18.41
C ILE A 385 -3.81 27.73 17.83
N PHE A 386 -4.24 26.73 18.62
CA PHE A 386 -5.17 25.73 18.16
C PHE A 386 -6.53 26.33 17.75
N ASN A 387 -7.12 27.17 18.60
CA ASN A 387 -8.45 27.75 18.34
C ASN A 387 -8.45 28.85 17.28
N HIS A 388 -7.40 29.64 17.14
CA HIS A 388 -7.39 30.78 16.20
C HIS A 388 -6.61 30.50 14.91
N VAL A 389 -5.53 29.73 14.92
CA VAL A 389 -4.72 29.46 13.71
C VAL A 389 -5.23 28.26 12.92
N PHE A 390 -5.81 27.27 13.61
CA PHE A 390 -6.19 26.00 13.00
C PHE A 390 -7.70 25.79 12.81
N LYS A 391 -8.58 26.50 13.54
CA LYS A 391 -10.04 26.49 13.27
C LYS A 391 -10.52 27.55 12.28
N SER A 392 -9.86 28.71 12.18
CA SER A 392 -10.33 29.79 11.30
C SER A 392 -10.01 29.54 9.81
N SER A 393 -10.91 29.99 8.94
CA SER A 393 -10.85 29.84 7.48
C SER A 393 -10.25 31.06 6.76
N SER A 394 -9.92 32.15 7.47
CA SER A 394 -9.46 33.41 6.86
C SER A 394 -8.05 33.81 7.31
N ALA A 395 -7.18 34.19 6.37
CA ALA A 395 -5.79 34.55 6.64
C ALA A 395 -5.61 35.98 7.17
N GLU A 396 -6.56 36.89 6.91
CA GLU A 396 -6.48 38.31 7.30
C GLU A 396 -6.83 38.55 8.77
N TYR A 397 -7.88 37.90 9.29
CA TYR A 397 -8.33 38.09 10.67
C TYR A 397 -7.31 37.57 11.71
N GLU A 398 -6.57 36.52 11.36
CA GLU A 398 -5.54 35.91 12.22
C GLU A 398 -4.23 36.71 12.25
N ASN A 399 -3.84 37.36 11.15
CA ASN A 399 -2.58 38.12 11.06
C ASN A 399 -2.58 39.35 11.96
N GLN A 400 -3.75 39.94 12.26
CA GLN A 400 -3.89 41.03 13.23
C GLN A 400 -3.74 40.54 14.68
N GLN A 401 -4.33 39.38 15.03
CA GLN A 401 -4.26 38.82 16.39
C GLN A 401 -2.87 38.24 16.72
N ILE A 402 -2.22 37.54 15.78
CA ILE A 402 -0.88 36.97 15.97
C ILE A 402 0.21 38.06 16.03
N LYS A 403 0.02 39.21 15.36
CA LYS A 403 0.94 40.37 15.50
C LYS A 403 1.03 40.86 16.96
N ASN A 404 -0.01 40.63 17.76
CA ASN A 404 -0.05 41.01 19.17
C ASN A 404 0.56 39.94 20.10
N ILE A 405 0.94 38.77 19.58
CA ILE A 405 1.62 37.71 20.33
C ILE A 405 3.12 37.76 19.98
N ARG A 406 3.83 38.74 20.57
CA ARG A 406 5.30 38.76 20.59
C ARG A 406 5.76 38.17 21.93
N PHE A 407 6.39 37.00 21.91
CA PHE A 407 7.20 36.55 23.05
C PHE A 407 8.53 35.97 22.58
N TYR A 408 9.55 36.33 23.35
CA TYR A 408 10.98 36.17 23.12
C TYR A 408 11.40 34.71 22.99
N VAL A 409 12.18 34.41 21.95
CA VAL A 409 13.25 33.42 22.08
C VAL A 409 14.48 34.24 22.47
N ALA A 410 14.94 34.09 23.71
CA ALA A 410 16.24 34.62 24.09
C ALA A 410 17.31 33.84 23.28
N TYR A 411 18.18 34.61 22.62
CA TYR A 411 19.26 34.13 21.75
C TYR A 411 20.23 33.17 22.43
#